data_AF-T1BLC9-F1
#
_entry.id   AF-T1BLC9-F1
#
_cell.length_a   1.000
_cell.length_b   1.000
_cell.length_c   1.000
_cell.angle_alpha   90.00
_cell.angle_beta   90.00
_cell.angle_gamma   90.00
#
_symmetry.space_group_name_H-M   'P 1'
#
loop_
_entity.id
_entity.type
_entity.pdbx_description
1 polymer ?
#
loop_
_entity_poly.entity_id
_entity_poly.type
_entity_poly.pdbx_seq_one_letter_code
_entity_poly.pdbx_strand_id
1 'polypeptide(L)'
;VAPGLLVPSPFSSRAILQALRASGGEGITVTDDEILRAQSDLRRQQGVSVCPEGAATWAAVPRLLERGRLRPDETVLLYNTGSGLLYGRD
;
A
#
# COMPACT_ATOMS: atom_id res chain seq x y z
N VAL A 1 -0.18 -11.34 6.24
CA VAL A 1 1.12 -10.75 5.85
C VAL A 1 1.34 -9.36 6.45
N ALA A 2 0.31 -8.51 6.56
CA ALA A 2 0.41 -7.14 7.08
C ALA A 2 -0.36 -6.93 8.40
N PRO A 3 0.25 -7.18 9.58
CA PRO A 3 -0.45 -7.11 10.87
C PRO A 3 -1.01 -5.71 11.19
N GLY A 4 -0.36 -4.63 10.74
CA GLY A 4 -0.82 -3.26 10.94
C GLY A 4 -2.12 -2.90 10.20
N LEU A 5 -2.54 -3.73 9.24
CA LEU A 5 -3.80 -3.59 8.51
C LEU A 5 -4.90 -4.54 9.00
N LEU A 6 -4.61 -5.41 9.98
CA LEU A 6 -5.59 -6.34 10.57
C LEU A 6 -6.52 -5.62 11.56
N VAL A 7 -7.26 -4.65 11.06
CA VAL A 7 -8.19 -3.82 11.85
C VAL A 7 -9.58 -3.89 11.20
N PRO A 8 -10.40 -4.92 11.53
CA PRO A 8 -11.71 -5.12 10.90
C PRO A 8 -12.70 -3.97 11.15
N SER A 9 -12.55 -3.27 12.28
CA SER A 9 -13.37 -2.10 12.64
C SER A 9 -12.48 -0.98 13.17
N PRO A 10 -11.93 -0.13 12.28
CA PRO A 10 -11.09 0.99 12.69
C PRO A 10 -11.86 1.99 13.56
N PHE A 11 -11.29 2.39 14.70
CA PHE A 11 -11.92 3.41 15.55
C PHE A 11 -12.12 4.76 14.82
N SER A 12 -11.29 5.01 13.80
CA SER A 12 -11.29 6.23 12.99
C SER A 12 -12.08 6.11 11.67
N SER A 13 -12.94 5.09 11.49
CA SER A 13 -13.68 4.86 10.23
C SER A 13 -14.38 6.11 9.68
N ARG A 14 -14.98 6.94 10.53
CA ARG A 14 -15.65 8.18 10.09
C ARG A 14 -14.64 9.18 9.49
N ALA A 15 -13.50 9.36 10.13
CA ALA A 15 -12.46 10.27 9.66
C ALA A 15 -11.83 9.78 8.34
N ILE A 16 -11.59 8.47 8.22
CA ILE A 16 -11.09 7.84 6.99
C ILE A 16 -12.05 8.11 5.83
N LEU A 17 -13.35 7.84 6.01
CA LEU A 17 -14.35 8.07 4.97
C LEU A 17 -14.52 9.55 4.62
N GLN A 18 -14.38 10.45 5.61
CA GLN A 18 -14.40 11.89 5.37
C GLN A 18 -13.20 12.32 4.51
N ALA A 19 -12.00 11.85 4.83
CA ALA A 19 -10.78 12.16 4.08
C ALA A 19 -10.88 11.67 2.62
N LEU A 20 -11.35 10.43 2.39
CA LEU A 20 -11.55 9.89 1.05
C LEU A 20 -12.54 10.72 0.22
N ARG A 21 -13.67 11.12 0.82
CA ARG A 21 -14.67 11.94 0.11
C ARG A 21 -14.15 13.34 -0.18
N ALA A 22 -13.47 13.97 0.77
CA ALA A 22 -12.92 15.32 0.61
C ALA A 22 -11.83 15.37 -0.45
N SER A 23 -11.03 14.31 -0.60
CA SER A 23 -9.98 14.23 -1.62
C SER A 23 -10.45 13.70 -2.98
N GLY A 24 -11.68 13.18 -3.07
CA GLY A 24 -12.12 12.42 -4.26
C GLY A 24 -11.35 11.11 -4.46
N GLY A 25 -10.71 10.60 -3.40
CA GLY A 25 -9.95 9.36 -3.37
C GLY A 25 -10.84 8.12 -3.30
N GLU A 26 -10.20 6.95 -3.28
CA GLU A 26 -10.89 5.66 -3.19
C GLU A 26 -10.16 4.69 -2.26
N GLY A 27 -10.85 3.61 -1.87
CA GLY A 27 -10.24 2.47 -1.20
C GLY A 27 -10.01 1.33 -2.19
N ILE A 28 -8.86 0.66 -2.08
CA ILE A 28 -8.52 -0.52 -2.88
C ILE A 28 -8.00 -1.63 -1.96
N THR A 29 -8.41 -2.85 -2.23
CA THR A 29 -7.94 -4.04 -1.53
C THR A 29 -6.85 -4.72 -2.32
N VAL A 30 -5.86 -5.28 -1.62
CA VAL A 30 -4.79 -6.11 -2.17
C VAL A 30 -4.74 -7.43 -1.40
N THR A 31 -4.25 -8.48 -2.03
CA THR A 31 -4.09 -9.79 -1.40
C THR A 31 -2.75 -9.88 -0.67
N ASP A 32 -2.63 -10.81 0.29
CA ASP A 32 -1.37 -11.10 0.98
C ASP A 32 -0.26 -11.48 -0.02
N ASP A 33 -0.57 -12.23 -1.08
CA ASP A 33 0.39 -12.61 -2.13
C ASP A 33 0.89 -11.40 -2.91
N GLU A 34 0.02 -10.43 -3.21
CA GLU A 34 0.42 -9.19 -3.88
C GLU A 34 1.33 -8.35 -3.01
N ILE A 35 1.08 -8.30 -1.69
CA ILE A 35 1.94 -7.60 -0.74
C ILE A 35 3.34 -8.23 -0.73
N LEU A 36 3.42 -9.57 -0.67
CA LEU A 36 4.71 -10.28 -0.67
C LEU A 36 5.48 -10.06 -1.98
N ARG A 37 4.78 -10.11 -3.12
CA ARG A 37 5.37 -9.78 -4.43
C ARG A 37 5.89 -8.34 -4.46
N ALA A 38 5.09 -7.39 -4.01
CA ALA A 38 5.47 -5.98 -3.93
C ALA A 38 6.71 -5.73 -3.05
N GLN A 39 6.81 -6.38 -1.88
CA GLN A 39 8.02 -6.31 -1.05
C GLN A 39 9.24 -6.85 -1.79
N SER A 40 9.09 -7.99 -2.47
CA SER A 40 10.15 -8.58 -3.30
C SER A 40 10.60 -7.63 -4.41
N ASP A 41 9.65 -7.05 -5.14
CA ASP A 41 9.91 -6.17 -6.29
C ASP A 41 10.64 -4.90 -5.85
N LEU A 42 10.16 -4.23 -4.80
CA LEU A 42 10.81 -3.04 -4.24
C LEU A 42 12.22 -3.34 -3.76
N ARG A 43 12.43 -4.49 -3.10
CA ARG A 43 13.76 -4.90 -2.64
C ARG A 43 14.70 -5.19 -3.80
N ARG A 44 14.26 -5.96 -4.80
CA ARG A 44 15.11 -6.43 -5.91
C ARG A 44 15.38 -5.37 -6.96
N GLN A 45 14.39 -4.52 -7.25
CA GLN A 45 14.48 -3.56 -8.35
C GLN A 45 14.85 -2.15 -7.87
N GLN A 46 14.44 -1.76 -6.65
CA GLN A 46 14.65 -0.41 -6.12
C GLN A 46 15.64 -0.38 -4.94
N GLY A 47 16.06 -1.54 -4.42
CA GLY A 47 16.93 -1.62 -3.25
C GLY A 47 16.27 -1.14 -1.95
N VAL A 48 14.93 -1.06 -1.91
CA VAL A 48 14.18 -0.53 -0.77
C VAL A 48 13.52 -1.68 0.00
N SER A 49 13.82 -1.76 1.31
CA SER A 49 13.17 -2.71 2.22
C SER A 49 12.02 -2.03 2.98
N VAL A 50 10.78 -2.34 2.59
CA VAL A 50 9.55 -1.78 3.17
C VAL A 50 8.83 -2.78 4.06
N CYS A 51 8.03 -2.30 5.01
CA CYS A 51 7.11 -3.17 5.74
C CYS A 51 5.98 -3.68 4.83
N PRO A 52 5.27 -4.76 5.20
CA PRO A 52 4.14 -5.27 4.44
C PRO A 52 3.05 -4.22 4.15
N GLU A 53 2.75 -3.36 5.12
CA GLU A 53 1.75 -2.28 4.97
C GLU A 53 2.20 -1.22 3.96
N GLY A 54 3.51 -0.90 3.94
CA GLY A 54 4.11 -0.03 2.93
C GLY A 54 4.06 -0.68 1.55
N ALA A 55 4.38 -1.96 1.43
CA ALA A 55 4.29 -2.69 0.17
C ALA A 55 2.85 -2.83 -0.35
N ALA A 56 1.83 -2.83 0.51
CA ALA A 56 0.44 -2.82 0.07
C ALA A 56 0.11 -1.61 -0.81
N THR A 57 0.78 -0.46 -0.58
CA THR A 57 0.62 0.73 -1.42
C THR A 57 1.21 0.52 -2.82
N TRP A 58 2.37 -0.13 -2.95
CA TRP A 58 2.96 -0.50 -4.25
C TRP A 58 2.12 -1.56 -4.98
N ALA A 59 1.63 -2.56 -4.25
CA ALA A 59 0.76 -3.61 -4.79
C ALA A 59 -0.53 -3.06 -5.45
N ALA A 60 -1.00 -1.89 -5.01
CA ALA A 60 -2.18 -1.25 -5.58
C ALA A 60 -1.92 -0.50 -6.89
N VAL A 61 -0.67 -0.07 -7.15
CA VAL A 61 -0.32 0.82 -8.27
C VAL A 61 -0.73 0.26 -9.64
N PRO A 62 -0.46 -1.02 -10.00
CA PRO A 62 -0.84 -1.54 -11.31
C PRO A 62 -2.34 -1.42 -11.58
N ARG A 63 -3.18 -1.73 -10.59
CA ARG A 63 -4.65 -1.61 -10.72
C ARG A 63 -5.12 -0.17 -10.82
N LEU A 64 -4.48 0.74 -10.08
CA LEU A 64 -4.83 2.16 -10.14
C LEU A 64 -4.45 2.78 -11.50
N LEU A 65 -3.34 2.33 -12.10
CA LEU A 65 -2.98 2.67 -13.49
C LEU A 65 -3.98 2.09 -14.49
N GLU A 66 -4.32 0.80 -14.38
CA GLU A 66 -5.31 0.13 -15.24
C GLU A 66 -6.69 0.81 -15.19
N ARG A 67 -7.09 1.31 -14.02
CA ARG A 67 -8.36 2.04 -13.81
C ARG A 67 -8.30 3.51 -14.24
N GLY A 68 -7.15 4.01 -14.68
CA GLY A 68 -6.93 5.42 -15.01
C GLY A 68 -7.01 6.36 -13.80
N ARG A 69 -6.86 5.82 -12.59
CA ARG A 69 -6.88 6.57 -11.32
C ARG A 69 -5.52 7.17 -10.98
N LEU A 70 -4.46 6.57 -11.50
CA LEU A 70 -3.13 7.16 -11.62
C LEU A 70 -2.77 7.30 -13.10
N ARG A 71 -2.01 8.32 -13.47
CA ARG A 71 -1.41 8.45 -14.81
C ARG A 71 0.07 8.02 -14.79
N PRO A 72 0.62 7.48 -15.90
CA PRO A 72 2.02 7.06 -15.96
C PRO A 72 3.05 8.17 -15.69
N ASP A 73 2.68 9.42 -15.97
CA ASP A 73 3.50 10.62 -15.77
C ASP A 73 3.25 11.31 -14.41
N GLU A 74 2.37 10.76 -13.58
CA GLU A 74 2.00 11.34 -12.30
C GLU A 74 3.05 11.05 -11.21
N THR A 75 3.32 12.07 -10.38
CA THR A 75 4.17 11.87 -9.20
C THR A 75 3.32 11.36 -8.04
N VAL A 76 3.64 10.15 -7.56
CA VAL A 76 2.89 9.47 -6.50
C VAL A 76 3.78 9.26 -5.28
N LEU A 77 3.29 9.64 -4.10
CA LEU A 77 3.93 9.33 -2.83
C LEU A 77 3.35 8.04 -2.23
N LEU A 78 4.21 7.05 -2.02
CA LEU A 78 3.86 5.81 -1.35
C LEU A 78 4.35 5.87 0.11
N TYR A 79 3.41 5.84 1.06
CA TYR A 79 3.74 6.03 2.47
C TYR A 79 4.10 4.69 3.14
N ASN A 80 5.40 4.44 3.29
CA ASN A 80 5.89 3.30 4.06
C ASN A 80 5.91 3.63 5.56
N THR A 81 4.99 3.03 6.32
CA THR A 81 4.77 3.36 7.74
C THR A 81 5.73 2.65 8.70
N GLY A 82 6.51 1.65 8.24
CA GLY A 82 7.38 0.86 9.10
C GLY A 82 8.62 0.32 8.40
N SER A 83 9.59 -0.15 9.18
CA SER A 83 10.82 -0.74 8.63
C SER A 83 10.59 -2.16 8.12
N GLY A 84 11.06 -2.47 6.91
CA GLY A 84 11.05 -3.84 6.38
C GLY A 84 11.95 -4.81 7.16
N LEU A 85 12.93 -4.30 7.93
CA LEU A 85 13.84 -5.13 8.73
C LEU A 85 13.14 -5.93 9.83
N LEU A 86 12.01 -5.43 10.33
CA LEU A 86 11.22 -6.11 11.37
C LEU A 86 10.44 -7.32 10.83
N TYR A 87 10.39 -7.46 9.51
CA TYR A 87 9.63 -8.48 8.78
C TYR A 87 10.53 -9.39 7.93
N GLY A 88 11.85 -9.26 8.09
CA GLY A 88 12.83 -10.14 7.45
C GLY A 88 12.64 -11.57 7.94
N ARG A 89 11.93 -12.38 7.17
CA ARG A 89 12.19 -13.81 7.07
C ARG A 89 12.98 -14.02 5.81
N ASP A 90 14.13 -14.67 5.97
CA ASP A 90 15.03 -15.08 4.90
C ASP A 90 14.29 -15.84 3.80
#